data_AF-L0R8J2-F1
#
_entry.id   AF-L0R8J2-F1
#
_cell.length_a   1.000
_cell.length_b   1.000
_cell.length_c   1.000
_cell.angle_alpha   90.00
_cell.angle_beta   90.00
_cell.angle_gamma   90.00
#
_symmetry.space_group_name_H-M   'P 1'
#
loop_
_entity.id
_entity.type
_entity.pdbx_description
1 polymer ?
#
loop_
_entity_poly.entity_id
_entity_poly.type
_entity_poly.pdbx_seq_one_letter_code
_entity_poly.pdbx_strand_id
1 'polypeptide(L)'
;MAKTFEVNKTIKEINDRIKKGKAVVVNAEEMVEIVRSKGKVEAAKEIDVVTTGTFSPMCSSGMMFNIGQVPPLIKTSQVWLNNVPCYAGVAAVDSYIGVTEPSEDDPLNKVHPGRFAYGGGHVIEDLIAGKTVRLKAKGYGTDCYPRREIEKDISLKDLPNAVMMNPRNCYQNYNCAVNMTSRTIYTYMGPLKPNQRNANFATAGQLSPLFNDPYLKTIGMGTRIFLCGAQGYVIGSGTQHVKAPQRNERGIPLTPSGTLMLKADLEGMDPRYFRGLSFPGYGCTASVGVGIPIPVLNEEMAWFTGVSDADIQMPVKDYGYDYPNGVGQVLAHVTMEELKSGEITINGKDIPTVPMTSYVMSLEIADKLKSWIEKGEFLLSEPVDKIESE
;
A
#
# COMPACT_ATOMS: atom_id res chain seq x y z
N MET A 1 -32.87 -15.49 0.54
CA MET A 1 -32.53 -16.52 1.57
C MET A 1 -31.12 -16.21 2.05
N ALA A 2 -30.89 -16.11 3.36
CA ALA A 2 -29.53 -15.98 3.86
C ALA A 2 -28.72 -17.21 3.39
N LYS A 3 -27.52 -17.01 2.84
CA LYS A 3 -26.63 -18.12 2.48
C LYS A 3 -26.34 -18.92 3.76
N THR A 4 -26.70 -20.19 3.78
CA THR A 4 -26.32 -21.10 4.87
C THR A 4 -24.93 -21.64 4.56
N PHE A 5 -23.98 -21.44 5.47
CA PHE A 5 -22.62 -21.98 5.37
C PHE A 5 -22.46 -23.22 6.24
N GLU A 6 -21.66 -24.19 5.79
CA GLU A 6 -21.30 -25.39 6.55
C GLU A 6 -20.39 -25.05 7.74
N VAL A 7 -19.48 -24.08 7.55
CA VAL A 7 -18.57 -23.60 8.59
C VAL A 7 -18.95 -22.17 8.97
N ASN A 8 -19.07 -21.90 10.26
CA ASN A 8 -19.32 -20.56 10.77
C ASN A 8 -18.42 -20.31 11.99
N LYS A 9 -17.38 -19.49 11.81
CA LYS A 9 -16.50 -19.00 12.87
C LYS A 9 -16.72 -17.51 13.07
N THR A 10 -16.45 -17.04 14.27
CA THR A 10 -16.39 -15.61 14.61
C THR A 10 -14.96 -15.17 14.84
N ILE A 11 -14.69 -13.87 14.65
CA ILE A 11 -13.38 -13.28 14.97
C ILE A 11 -13.05 -13.48 16.45
N LYS A 12 -14.05 -13.45 17.34
CA LYS A 12 -13.89 -13.76 18.77
C LYS A 12 -13.37 -15.18 19.00
N GLU A 13 -13.98 -16.19 18.38
CA GLU A 13 -13.54 -17.59 18.52
C GLU A 13 -12.13 -17.80 17.98
N ILE A 14 -11.80 -17.18 16.84
CA ILE A 14 -10.45 -17.20 16.28
C ILE A 14 -9.45 -16.57 17.25
N ASN A 15 -9.75 -15.39 17.81
CA ASN A 15 -8.91 -14.73 18.81
C ASN A 15 -8.74 -15.57 20.10
N ASP A 16 -9.77 -16.29 20.54
CA ASP A 16 -9.68 -17.21 21.67
C ASP A 16 -8.77 -18.41 21.36
N ARG A 17 -8.73 -18.86 20.11
CA ARG A 17 -7.78 -19.90 19.64
C ARG A 17 -6.36 -19.35 19.55
N ILE A 18 -6.16 -18.12 19.07
CA ILE A 18 -4.86 -17.44 19.02
C ILE A 18 -4.26 -17.34 20.43
N LYS A 19 -5.03 -16.83 21.41
CA LYS A 19 -4.60 -16.71 22.81
C LYS A 19 -4.22 -18.04 23.46
N LYS A 20 -4.79 -19.15 22.99
CA LYS A 20 -4.52 -20.51 23.47
C LYS A 20 -3.37 -21.20 22.72
N GLY A 21 -2.76 -20.55 21.72
CA GLY A 21 -1.76 -21.15 20.83
C GLY A 21 -2.32 -22.30 19.99
N LYS A 22 -3.63 -22.27 19.67
CA LYS A 22 -4.33 -23.33 18.93
C LYS A 22 -4.79 -22.91 17.55
N ALA A 23 -4.65 -21.64 17.19
CA ALA A 23 -5.06 -21.14 15.89
C ALA A 23 -4.16 -21.72 14.78
N VAL A 24 -4.76 -22.10 13.66
CA VAL A 24 -4.04 -22.51 12.46
C VAL A 24 -3.95 -21.30 11.53
N VAL A 25 -2.73 -20.80 11.34
CA VAL A 25 -2.44 -19.62 10.53
C VAL A 25 -1.60 -20.05 9.35
N VAL A 26 -1.96 -19.58 8.16
CA VAL A 26 -1.19 -19.80 6.93
C VAL A 26 -0.98 -18.46 6.21
N ASN A 27 -0.02 -18.36 5.32
CA ASN A 27 0.07 -17.26 4.38
C ASN A 27 -0.81 -17.54 3.14
N ALA A 28 -1.08 -16.52 2.34
CA ALA A 28 -1.95 -16.67 1.18
C ALA A 28 -1.39 -17.61 0.11
N GLU A 29 -0.06 -17.76 -0.01
CA GLU A 29 0.54 -18.71 -0.95
C GLU A 29 0.28 -20.17 -0.53
N GLU A 30 0.43 -20.49 0.75
CA GLU A 30 0.06 -21.79 1.32
C GLU A 30 -1.44 -22.08 1.15
N MET A 31 -2.29 -21.05 1.30
CA MET A 31 -3.75 -21.19 1.21
C MET A 31 -4.23 -21.63 -0.18
N VAL A 32 -3.57 -21.17 -1.26
CA VAL A 32 -3.89 -21.59 -2.63
C VAL A 32 -3.83 -23.11 -2.77
N GLU A 33 -2.74 -23.73 -2.31
CA GLU A 33 -2.56 -25.19 -2.40
C GLU A 33 -3.51 -25.96 -1.48
N ILE A 34 -3.81 -25.42 -0.29
CA ILE A 34 -4.75 -26.02 0.66
C ILE A 34 -6.16 -26.07 0.05
N VAL A 35 -6.64 -24.97 -0.53
CA VAL A 35 -7.96 -24.92 -1.16
C VAL A 35 -8.01 -25.81 -2.40
N ARG A 36 -6.95 -25.84 -3.21
CA ARG A 36 -6.86 -26.70 -4.40
C ARG A 36 -6.94 -28.19 -4.04
N SER A 37 -6.24 -28.61 -2.98
CA SER A 37 -6.12 -30.03 -2.61
C SER A 37 -7.28 -30.54 -1.75
N LYS A 38 -7.78 -29.72 -0.81
CA LYS A 38 -8.80 -30.12 0.17
C LYS A 38 -10.20 -29.57 -0.12
N GLY A 39 -10.30 -28.54 -0.95
CA GLY A 39 -11.53 -27.80 -1.19
C GLY A 39 -11.84 -26.78 -0.08
N LYS A 40 -12.71 -25.83 -0.43
CA LYS A 40 -13.03 -24.66 0.41
C LYS A 40 -13.66 -24.99 1.78
N VAL A 41 -14.44 -26.07 1.88
CA VAL A 41 -15.14 -26.45 3.11
C VAL A 41 -14.16 -27.00 4.14
N GLU A 42 -13.31 -27.96 3.76
CA GLU A 42 -12.30 -28.51 4.66
C GLU A 42 -11.25 -27.46 5.03
N ALA A 43 -10.83 -26.63 4.07
CA ALA A 43 -9.94 -25.50 4.35
C ALA A 43 -10.54 -24.55 5.40
N ALA A 44 -11.85 -24.23 5.32
CA ALA A 44 -12.51 -23.39 6.32
C ALA A 44 -12.63 -24.04 7.70
N LYS A 45 -12.74 -25.36 7.80
CA LYS A 45 -12.74 -26.07 9.10
C LYS A 45 -11.37 -25.94 9.76
N GLU A 46 -10.30 -26.24 9.01
CA GLU A 46 -8.94 -26.31 9.54
C GLU A 46 -8.31 -24.94 9.79
N ILE A 47 -8.40 -24.02 8.82
CA ILE A 47 -7.66 -22.76 8.83
C ILE A 47 -8.46 -21.69 9.57
N ASP A 48 -7.79 -20.94 10.44
CA ASP A 48 -8.40 -19.84 11.19
C ASP A 48 -8.08 -18.49 10.56
N VAL A 49 -6.84 -18.29 10.08
CA VAL A 49 -6.38 -17.01 9.53
C VAL A 49 -5.49 -17.22 8.32
N VAL A 50 -5.72 -16.45 7.27
CA VAL A 50 -4.82 -16.32 6.11
C VAL A 50 -4.14 -14.96 6.18
N THR A 51 -2.82 -14.95 6.20
CA THR A 51 -2.03 -13.72 6.22
C THR A 51 -1.64 -13.32 4.80
N THR A 52 -1.81 -12.03 4.51
CA THR A 52 -1.53 -11.44 3.20
C THR A 52 -0.46 -10.37 3.33
N GLY A 53 0.17 -10.00 2.23
CA GLY A 53 1.27 -9.05 2.23
C GLY A 53 1.46 -8.36 0.89
N THR A 54 1.86 -7.10 0.93
CA THR A 54 2.27 -6.34 -0.26
C THR A 54 3.38 -5.36 0.11
N PHE A 55 4.40 -5.28 -0.74
CA PHE A 55 5.46 -4.28 -0.67
C PHE A 55 5.64 -3.65 -2.05
N SER A 56 5.01 -2.51 -2.27
CA SER A 56 4.89 -1.87 -3.58
C SER A 56 5.07 -0.37 -3.47
N PRO A 57 5.48 0.33 -4.54
CA PRO A 57 5.40 1.78 -4.60
C PRO A 57 3.96 2.25 -4.35
N MET A 58 3.75 3.07 -3.33
CA MET A 58 2.44 3.62 -2.95
C MET A 58 2.57 5.13 -2.74
N CYS A 59 2.31 5.89 -3.80
CA CYS A 59 2.54 7.34 -3.82
C CYS A 59 1.59 8.15 -2.92
N SER A 60 0.42 7.62 -2.59
CA SER A 60 -0.55 8.27 -1.71
C SER A 60 -0.32 7.91 -0.25
N SER A 61 0.92 8.13 0.19
CA SER A 61 1.40 7.95 1.55
C SER A 61 2.05 9.22 2.09
N GLY A 62 2.13 9.35 3.40
CA GLY A 62 2.77 10.48 4.05
C GLY A 62 2.71 10.42 5.56
N MET A 63 3.30 11.43 6.20
CA MET A 63 3.39 11.54 7.64
C MET A 63 2.73 12.83 8.10
N MET A 64 1.76 12.72 9.01
CA MET A 64 1.29 13.82 9.85
C MET A 64 2.16 13.87 11.10
N PHE A 65 2.69 15.04 11.44
CA PHE A 65 3.59 15.17 12.59
C PHE A 65 3.40 16.51 13.31
N ASN A 66 3.83 16.53 14.56
CA ASN A 66 3.89 17.70 15.41
C ASN A 66 5.34 17.89 15.87
N ILE A 67 5.89 19.10 15.76
CA ILE A 67 7.30 19.38 16.13
C ILE A 67 7.50 19.77 17.60
N GLY A 68 6.42 19.78 18.39
CA GLY A 68 6.39 20.31 19.74
C GLY A 68 6.55 21.83 19.79
N GLN A 69 6.54 22.38 21.01
CA GLN A 69 6.76 23.81 21.25
C GLN A 69 7.98 24.01 22.16
N VAL A 70 8.76 25.05 21.88
CA VAL A 70 9.87 25.49 22.74
C VAL A 70 9.75 27.00 22.93
N PRO A 71 9.58 27.53 24.16
CA PRO A 71 9.50 28.97 24.41
C PRO A 71 10.71 29.74 23.83
N PRO A 72 10.50 30.92 23.21
CA PRO A 72 9.21 31.52 22.85
C PRO A 72 8.43 30.67 21.83
N LEU A 73 7.11 30.55 21.96
CA LEU A 73 6.29 29.67 21.12
C LEU A 73 6.22 30.15 19.65
N ILE A 74 5.99 29.22 18.70
CA ILE A 74 5.83 29.52 17.27
C ILE A 74 4.48 29.03 16.73
N LYS A 75 3.94 29.77 15.75
CA LYS A 75 2.87 29.31 14.86
C LYS A 75 3.44 29.22 13.45
N THR A 76 3.68 28.01 12.97
CA THR A 76 4.35 27.75 11.71
C THR A 76 3.41 27.99 10.53
N SER A 77 3.86 28.77 9.57
CA SER A 77 3.22 28.98 8.26
C SER A 77 3.97 28.28 7.12
N GLN A 78 5.26 27.96 7.32
CA GLN A 78 6.05 27.18 6.37
C GLN A 78 6.97 26.25 7.16
N VAL A 79 7.11 25.00 6.73
CA VAL A 79 7.92 23.98 7.40
C VAL A 79 8.65 23.16 6.33
N TRP A 80 9.89 22.77 6.63
CA TRP A 80 10.70 21.88 5.83
C TRP A 80 11.41 20.86 6.71
N LEU A 81 11.60 19.65 6.17
CA LEU A 81 12.46 18.61 6.73
C LEU A 81 13.50 18.20 5.67
N ASN A 82 14.80 18.36 5.95
CA ASN A 82 15.88 18.15 4.96
C ASN A 82 15.60 18.86 3.63
N ASN A 83 15.20 20.14 3.69
CA ASN A 83 14.83 20.96 2.53
C ASN A 83 13.61 20.47 1.72
N VAL A 84 12.89 19.44 2.18
CA VAL A 84 11.63 19.00 1.59
C VAL A 84 10.48 19.78 2.23
N PRO A 85 9.68 20.52 1.45
CA PRO A 85 8.52 21.22 1.97
C PRO A 85 7.55 20.29 2.72
N CYS A 86 6.96 20.82 3.79
CA CYS A 86 5.88 20.17 4.52
C CYS A 86 4.66 21.10 4.49
N TYR A 87 3.47 20.52 4.35
CA TYR A 87 2.21 21.24 4.42
C TYR A 87 1.93 21.68 5.86
N ALA A 88 2.24 22.94 6.15
CA ALA A 88 1.89 23.62 7.40
C ALA A 88 0.41 24.08 7.38
N GLY A 89 0.03 24.99 8.27
CA GLY A 89 -1.32 25.57 8.27
C GLY A 89 -2.42 24.66 8.83
N VAL A 90 -2.07 23.48 9.35
CA VAL A 90 -2.99 22.58 10.06
C VAL A 90 -3.34 23.15 11.44
N ALA A 91 -2.32 23.60 12.19
CA ALA A 91 -2.46 24.29 13.48
C ALA A 91 -1.17 25.06 13.82
N ALA A 92 -0.77 25.13 15.09
CA ALA A 92 0.40 25.90 15.51
C ALA A 92 1.74 25.28 15.05
N VAL A 93 1.90 23.96 15.21
CA VAL A 93 3.17 23.24 14.95
C VAL A 93 2.93 21.85 14.33
N ASP A 94 1.76 21.68 13.74
CA ASP A 94 1.34 20.46 13.04
C ASP A 94 1.57 20.62 11.54
N SER A 95 2.06 19.58 10.89
CA SER A 95 2.36 19.58 9.46
C SER A 95 2.23 18.19 8.84
N TYR A 96 2.02 18.15 7.53
CA TYR A 96 1.97 16.91 6.74
C TYR A 96 3.05 16.90 5.67
N ILE A 97 3.77 15.79 5.52
CA ILE A 97 4.73 15.58 4.43
C ILE A 97 4.30 14.37 3.60
N GLY A 98 4.07 14.59 2.31
CA GLY A 98 3.73 13.54 1.35
C GLY A 98 4.98 12.88 0.78
N VAL A 99 4.94 11.57 0.50
CA VAL A 99 6.11 10.85 -0.02
C VAL A 99 6.56 11.33 -1.41
N THR A 100 5.67 12.02 -2.13
CA THR A 100 5.91 12.55 -3.49
C THR A 100 6.41 13.98 -3.52
N GLU A 101 6.57 14.64 -2.36
CA GLU A 101 7.05 16.01 -2.31
C GLU A 101 8.58 16.03 -2.58
N PRO A 102 9.06 16.66 -3.65
CA PRO A 102 10.49 16.76 -3.92
C PRO A 102 11.17 17.75 -2.96
N SER A 103 12.50 17.68 -2.87
CA SER A 103 13.28 18.75 -2.24
C SER A 103 13.02 20.09 -2.93
N GLU A 104 13.00 21.21 -2.19
CA GLU A 104 12.71 22.57 -2.69
C GLU A 104 13.64 22.99 -3.84
N ASP A 105 14.87 22.50 -3.83
CA ASP A 105 15.92 22.78 -4.83
C ASP A 105 16.06 21.70 -5.92
N ASP A 106 15.19 20.68 -5.95
CA ASP A 106 15.23 19.64 -6.99
C ASP A 106 15.03 20.29 -8.38
N PRO A 107 15.84 19.95 -9.40
CA PRO A 107 15.69 20.53 -10.73
C PRO A 107 14.43 20.06 -11.46
N LEU A 108 13.69 19.10 -10.89
CA LEU A 108 12.53 18.44 -11.48
C LEU A 108 12.87 17.98 -12.91
N ASN A 109 11.94 18.21 -13.84
CA ASN A 109 12.12 17.89 -15.26
C ASN A 109 12.74 19.03 -16.09
N LYS A 110 13.47 19.99 -15.49
CA LYS A 110 14.21 21.03 -16.26
C LYS A 110 15.17 20.39 -17.28
N VAL A 111 15.82 19.30 -16.90
CA VAL A 111 16.52 18.38 -17.82
C VAL A 111 15.84 17.02 -17.70
N HIS A 112 15.04 16.66 -18.69
CA HIS A 112 14.25 15.42 -18.66
C HIS A 112 15.05 14.20 -19.17
N PRO A 113 14.98 13.03 -18.50
CA PRO A 113 14.22 12.76 -17.27
C PRO A 113 14.91 13.29 -16.01
N GLY A 114 14.16 14.02 -15.17
CA GLY A 114 14.63 14.47 -13.86
C GLY A 114 14.97 13.30 -12.93
N ARG A 115 15.91 13.48 -12.00
CA ARG A 115 16.38 12.38 -11.13
C ARG A 115 15.55 12.18 -9.87
N PHE A 116 14.96 13.25 -9.31
CA PHE A 116 14.17 13.23 -8.07
C PHE A 116 14.91 12.54 -6.91
N ALA A 117 16.17 12.93 -6.69
CA ALA A 117 17.13 12.17 -5.90
C ALA A 117 16.78 12.09 -4.39
N TYR A 118 16.01 13.06 -3.90
CA TYR A 118 15.58 13.12 -2.50
C TYR A 118 14.25 13.85 -2.39
N GLY A 119 13.42 13.45 -1.43
CA GLY A 119 12.05 13.94 -1.27
C GLY A 119 11.37 13.34 -0.04
N GLY A 120 10.06 13.53 0.10
CA GLY A 120 9.33 13.19 1.32
C GLY A 120 9.41 11.71 1.71
N GLY A 121 9.43 10.80 0.73
CA GLY A 121 9.63 9.37 0.99
C GLY A 121 10.99 9.09 1.64
N HIS A 122 12.04 9.79 1.20
CA HIS A 122 13.39 9.63 1.75
C HIS A 122 13.52 10.25 3.15
N VAL A 123 12.86 11.39 3.40
CA VAL A 123 12.78 12.00 4.75
C VAL A 123 12.12 11.05 5.74
N ILE A 124 11.01 10.44 5.36
CA ILE A 124 10.29 9.49 6.24
C ILE A 124 11.13 8.23 6.47
N GLU A 125 11.81 7.71 5.44
CA GLU A 125 12.73 6.57 5.58
C GLU A 125 13.88 6.89 6.55
N ASP A 126 14.49 8.07 6.43
CA ASP A 126 15.57 8.50 7.31
C ASP A 126 15.10 8.59 8.78
N LEU A 127 13.91 9.14 9.02
CA LEU A 127 13.30 9.20 10.36
C LEU A 127 13.02 7.80 10.94
N ILE A 128 12.43 6.90 10.15
CA ILE A 128 12.17 5.50 10.55
C ILE A 128 13.49 4.77 10.85
N ALA A 129 14.54 5.04 10.08
CA ALA A 129 15.89 4.51 10.31
C ALA A 129 16.59 5.13 11.53
N GLY A 130 15.94 6.03 12.27
CA GLY A 130 16.50 6.69 13.44
C GLY A 130 17.54 7.76 13.13
N LYS A 131 17.63 8.20 11.87
CA LYS A 131 18.53 9.29 11.47
C LYS A 131 17.93 10.65 11.84
N THR A 132 18.80 11.63 11.86
CA THR A 132 18.46 13.03 12.11
C THR A 132 18.18 13.75 10.80
N VAL A 133 17.18 14.63 10.81
CA VAL A 133 16.80 15.51 9.70
C VAL A 133 16.79 16.97 10.15
N ARG A 134 17.12 17.89 9.24
CA ARG A 134 17.10 19.34 9.48
C ARG A 134 15.67 19.86 9.42
N LEU A 135 15.12 20.29 10.56
CA LEU A 135 13.87 21.03 10.62
C LEU A 135 14.15 22.51 10.41
N LYS A 136 13.44 23.11 9.46
CA LYS A 136 13.32 24.57 9.29
C LYS A 136 11.85 24.93 9.34
N ALA A 137 11.50 25.96 10.08
CA ALA A 137 10.13 26.48 10.12
C ALA A 137 10.12 27.99 10.20
N LYS A 138 9.14 28.60 9.52
CA LYS A 138 8.85 30.03 9.58
C LYS A 138 7.43 30.26 10.05
N GLY A 139 7.22 31.37 10.75
CA GLY A 139 5.94 31.87 11.23
C GLY A 139 5.91 33.39 11.16
N TYR A 140 4.71 33.96 11.10
CA TYR A 140 4.52 35.42 10.99
C TYR A 140 4.59 36.16 12.34
N GLY A 141 4.60 35.42 13.44
CA GLY A 141 4.58 35.96 14.80
C GLY A 141 3.18 36.47 15.19
N THR A 142 2.72 36.08 16.37
CA THR A 142 1.50 36.61 17.00
C THR A 142 1.77 36.87 18.48
N ASP A 143 0.83 37.51 19.18
CA ASP A 143 0.96 37.74 20.63
C ASP A 143 1.11 36.43 21.42
N CYS A 144 0.38 35.37 21.02
CA CYS A 144 0.51 34.04 21.63
C CYS A 144 1.74 33.26 21.15
N TYR A 145 2.23 33.54 19.94
CA TYR A 145 3.31 32.79 19.28
C TYR A 145 4.34 33.76 18.68
N PRO A 146 5.15 34.43 19.52
CA PRO A 146 6.01 35.53 19.08
C PRO A 146 7.22 35.07 18.26
N ARG A 147 7.63 33.81 18.35
CA ARG A 147 8.77 33.29 17.57
C ARG A 147 8.39 33.22 16.09
N ARG A 148 9.29 33.70 15.23
CA ARG A 148 9.11 33.72 13.78
C ARG A 148 9.90 32.67 13.01
N GLU A 149 10.97 32.12 13.58
CA GLU A 149 11.77 31.11 12.92
C GLU A 149 12.26 30.03 13.91
N ILE A 150 12.33 28.79 13.44
CA ILE A 150 13.00 27.68 14.11
C ILE A 150 13.90 27.00 13.09
N GLU A 151 15.12 26.68 13.51
CA GLU A 151 16.00 25.80 12.78
C GLU A 151 16.73 24.89 13.76
N LYS A 152 16.58 23.58 13.63
CA LYS A 152 17.24 22.59 14.48
C LYS A 152 17.29 21.23 13.80
N ASP A 153 18.21 20.41 14.27
CA ASP A 153 18.27 19.00 13.89
C ASP A 153 17.34 18.20 14.80
N ILE A 154 16.53 17.32 14.22
CA ILE A 154 15.58 16.48 14.95
C ILE A 154 15.63 15.04 14.46
N SER A 155 15.32 14.10 15.34
CA SER A 155 15.04 12.70 15.02
C SER A 155 13.56 12.40 15.25
N LEU A 156 13.13 11.18 14.92
CA LEU A 156 11.78 10.73 15.22
C LEU A 156 11.44 10.84 16.72
N LYS A 157 12.42 10.66 17.61
CA LYS A 157 12.25 10.74 19.08
C LYS A 157 11.96 12.16 19.58
N ASP A 158 12.29 13.17 18.79
CA ASP A 158 12.08 14.58 19.13
C ASP A 158 10.70 15.09 18.70
N LEU A 159 9.94 14.28 17.96
CA LEU A 159 8.58 14.58 17.52
C LEU A 159 7.59 14.01 18.54
N PRO A 160 6.81 14.85 19.26
CA PRO A 160 5.80 14.34 20.20
C PRO A 160 4.75 13.44 19.55
N ASN A 161 4.45 13.67 18.26
CA ASN A 161 3.56 12.84 17.48
C ASN A 161 4.09 12.74 16.05
N ALA A 162 4.16 11.51 15.53
CA ALA A 162 4.48 11.23 14.14
C ALA A 162 3.68 10.00 13.69
N VAL A 163 2.72 10.23 12.80
CA VAL A 163 1.75 9.23 12.36
C VAL A 163 1.78 9.13 10.85
N MET A 164 1.95 7.91 10.34
CA MET A 164 1.78 7.62 8.93
C MET A 164 0.30 7.68 8.64
N MET A 165 -0.09 8.59 7.76
CA MET A 165 -1.48 8.85 7.39
C MET A 165 -1.59 8.81 5.88
N ASN A 166 -2.05 7.66 5.38
CA ASN A 166 -2.03 7.36 3.96
C ASN A 166 -3.47 7.43 3.42
N PRO A 167 -3.81 8.46 2.62
CA PRO A 167 -5.15 8.61 2.08
C PRO A 167 -5.55 7.48 1.11
N ARG A 168 -4.58 6.72 0.56
CA ARG A 168 -4.84 5.61 -0.36
C ARG A 168 -3.65 4.67 -0.49
N ASN A 169 -3.82 3.42 -0.10
CA ASN A 169 -2.89 2.31 -0.29
C ASN A 169 -3.65 1.05 -0.72
N CYS A 170 -2.92 -0.05 -0.93
CA CYS A 170 -3.48 -1.38 -1.24
C CYS A 170 -4.50 -1.35 -2.38
N TYR A 171 -4.10 -0.94 -3.58
CA TYR A 171 -4.98 -0.94 -4.74
C TYR A 171 -5.41 -2.37 -5.12
N GLN A 172 -6.71 -2.61 -5.25
CA GLN A 172 -7.31 -3.85 -5.72
C GLN A 172 -7.31 -3.85 -7.24
N ASN A 173 -6.56 -4.78 -7.81
CA ASN A 173 -6.17 -4.76 -9.22
C ASN A 173 -5.49 -3.45 -9.66
N TYR A 174 -4.84 -3.50 -10.80
CA TYR A 174 -4.11 -2.38 -11.36
C TYR A 174 -3.94 -2.53 -12.87
N ASN A 175 -3.37 -1.53 -13.53
CA ASN A 175 -3.04 -1.65 -14.94
C ASN A 175 -1.70 -2.37 -15.14
N CYS A 176 -1.61 -3.18 -16.19
CA CYS A 176 -0.34 -3.50 -16.83
C CYS A 176 -0.05 -2.42 -17.88
N ALA A 177 1.05 -1.69 -17.72
CA ALA A 177 1.37 -0.52 -18.51
C ALA A 177 2.33 -0.88 -19.66
N VAL A 178 1.95 -0.53 -20.89
CA VAL A 178 2.81 -0.60 -22.08
C VAL A 178 2.93 0.78 -22.72
N ASN A 179 3.84 0.94 -23.68
CA ASN A 179 4.00 2.19 -24.43
C ASN A 179 3.96 1.92 -25.94
N MET A 180 2.90 2.37 -26.59
CA MET A 180 2.71 2.21 -28.04
C MET A 180 3.42 3.29 -28.88
N THR A 181 4.01 4.30 -28.25
CA THR A 181 4.68 5.39 -28.96
C THR A 181 6.11 5.04 -29.38
N SER A 182 6.71 5.87 -30.22
CA SER A 182 8.06 5.67 -30.76
C SER A 182 9.20 6.16 -29.85
N ARG A 183 8.91 6.73 -28.67
CA ARG A 183 9.90 7.20 -27.69
C ARG A 183 9.72 6.55 -26.33
N THR A 184 10.79 6.46 -25.54
CA THR A 184 10.68 6.07 -24.12
C THR A 184 9.87 7.12 -23.36
N ILE A 185 8.95 6.65 -22.51
CA ILE A 185 8.20 7.48 -21.57
C ILE A 185 8.56 7.09 -20.14
N TYR A 186 8.45 8.05 -19.23
CA TYR A 186 8.77 7.88 -17.82
C TYR A 186 7.49 8.07 -17.01
N THR A 187 7.11 7.07 -16.25
CA THR A 187 5.80 7.01 -15.58
C THR A 187 5.95 6.62 -14.12
N TYR A 188 4.85 6.65 -13.38
CA TYR A 188 4.79 6.09 -12.03
C TYR A 188 4.94 4.57 -11.98
N MET A 189 4.87 3.89 -13.13
CA MET A 189 5.20 2.48 -13.29
C MET A 189 6.66 2.28 -13.71
N GLY A 190 7.49 3.32 -13.67
CA GLY A 190 8.85 3.31 -14.20
C GLY A 190 8.92 3.56 -15.71
N PRO A 191 10.12 3.42 -16.31
CA PRO A 191 10.33 3.66 -17.73
C PRO A 191 9.64 2.60 -18.62
N LEU A 192 8.93 3.06 -19.64
CA LEU A 192 8.33 2.22 -20.67
C LEU A 192 8.97 2.52 -22.02
N LYS A 193 9.64 1.51 -22.57
CA LYS A 193 10.39 1.56 -23.83
C LYS A 193 9.42 1.64 -25.02
N PRO A 194 9.84 2.28 -26.13
CA PRO A 194 8.99 2.51 -27.28
C PRO A 194 8.51 1.22 -27.95
N ASN A 195 7.36 1.29 -28.62
CA ASN A 195 6.78 0.22 -29.42
C ASN A 195 6.59 -1.08 -28.63
N GLN A 196 6.07 -1.00 -27.40
CA GLN A 196 5.77 -2.14 -26.53
C GLN A 196 7.01 -3.04 -26.33
N ARG A 197 8.12 -2.45 -25.88
CA ARG A 197 9.37 -3.19 -25.60
C ARG A 197 9.50 -3.68 -24.16
N ASN A 198 8.57 -3.28 -23.30
CA ASN A 198 8.35 -3.84 -21.97
C ASN A 198 6.93 -3.54 -21.50
N ALA A 199 6.48 -4.32 -20.54
CA ALA A 199 5.21 -4.14 -19.84
C ALA A 199 5.48 -4.08 -18.33
N ASN A 200 5.16 -2.97 -17.69
CA ASN A 200 5.36 -2.84 -16.25
C ASN A 200 4.05 -3.04 -15.51
N PHE A 201 4.07 -3.83 -14.44
CA PHE A 201 2.86 -4.14 -13.67
C PHE A 201 3.14 -4.05 -12.17
N ALA A 202 2.08 -3.89 -11.39
CA ALA A 202 2.15 -3.83 -9.95
C ALA A 202 0.95 -4.57 -9.39
N THR A 203 1.22 -5.60 -8.58
CA THR A 203 0.50 -6.11 -7.40
C THR A 203 1.34 -7.24 -6.80
N ALA A 204 0.98 -7.74 -5.62
CA ALA A 204 1.57 -8.96 -5.06
C ALA A 204 0.90 -10.25 -5.60
N GLY A 205 -0.05 -10.14 -6.55
CA GLY A 205 -0.83 -11.27 -7.05
C GLY A 205 -1.61 -11.96 -5.93
N GLN A 206 -1.54 -13.28 -5.86
CA GLN A 206 -2.19 -14.09 -4.83
C GLN A 206 -1.87 -13.70 -3.37
N LEU A 207 -0.75 -13.01 -3.10
CA LEU A 207 -0.45 -12.49 -1.76
C LEU A 207 -1.17 -11.18 -1.41
N SER A 208 -1.78 -10.51 -2.39
CA SER A 208 -2.40 -9.19 -2.19
C SER A 208 -3.60 -9.26 -1.26
N PRO A 209 -3.69 -8.39 -0.24
CA PRO A 209 -4.81 -8.37 0.70
C PRO A 209 -6.18 -8.28 0.02
N LEU A 210 -6.34 -7.38 -0.95
CA LEU A 210 -7.65 -7.11 -1.54
C LEU A 210 -8.07 -8.12 -2.61
N PHE A 211 -7.19 -9.02 -3.07
CA PHE A 211 -7.60 -10.16 -3.87
C PHE A 211 -8.11 -11.32 -3.01
N ASN A 212 -7.60 -11.43 -1.77
CA ASN A 212 -8.01 -12.43 -0.79
C ASN A 212 -9.31 -12.08 -0.05
N ASP A 213 -9.72 -10.81 -0.10
CA ASP A 213 -11.04 -10.34 0.34
C ASP A 213 -11.66 -9.42 -0.75
N PRO A 214 -12.09 -10.00 -1.88
CA PRO A 214 -12.41 -9.23 -3.09
C PRO A 214 -13.64 -8.31 -2.93
N TYR A 215 -14.47 -8.56 -1.92
CA TYR A 215 -15.65 -7.78 -1.58
C TYR A 215 -15.52 -7.04 -0.24
N LEU A 216 -14.32 -6.96 0.35
CA LEU A 216 -14.08 -6.28 1.63
C LEU A 216 -15.04 -6.77 2.75
N LYS A 217 -15.27 -8.09 2.81
CA LYS A 217 -16.20 -8.71 3.76
C LYS A 217 -15.66 -8.69 5.19
N THR A 218 -14.34 -8.73 5.33
CA THR A 218 -13.61 -8.78 6.59
C THR A 218 -12.76 -7.53 6.82
N ILE A 219 -12.35 -6.86 5.73
CA ILE A 219 -11.58 -5.61 5.76
C ILE A 219 -12.54 -4.41 5.79
N GLY A 220 -12.46 -3.59 6.82
CA GLY A 220 -13.22 -2.35 6.98
C GLY A 220 -12.55 -1.37 7.94
N MET A 221 -13.24 -0.29 8.28
CA MET A 221 -12.73 0.67 9.26
C MET A 221 -12.51 -0.03 10.61
N GLY A 222 -11.32 0.10 11.18
CA GLY A 222 -10.94 -0.55 12.45
C GLY A 222 -10.28 -1.92 12.28
N THR A 223 -10.16 -2.47 11.07
CA THR A 223 -9.35 -3.68 10.81
C THR A 223 -7.88 -3.40 11.15
N ARG A 224 -7.33 -4.19 12.07
CA ARG A 224 -5.91 -4.14 12.47
C ARG A 224 -5.04 -4.72 11.36
N ILE A 225 -3.91 -4.07 11.12
CA ILE A 225 -2.98 -4.44 10.05
C ILE A 225 -1.53 -4.36 10.52
N PHE A 226 -0.64 -5.00 9.76
CA PHE A 226 0.78 -4.68 9.72
C PHE A 226 0.98 -3.50 8.77
N LEU A 227 1.61 -2.41 9.22
CA LEU A 227 2.01 -1.28 8.37
C LEU A 227 3.47 -0.92 8.68
N CYS A 228 4.34 -1.15 7.70
CA CYS A 228 5.77 -0.83 7.77
C CYS A 228 6.51 -1.40 9.00
N GLY A 229 6.13 -2.58 9.49
CA GLY A 229 6.74 -3.18 10.68
C GLY A 229 6.06 -2.84 12.01
N ALA A 230 5.08 -1.93 12.00
CA ALA A 230 4.26 -1.57 13.16
C ALA A 230 2.83 -2.12 13.04
N GLN A 231 2.08 -2.09 14.15
CA GLN A 231 0.63 -2.32 14.11
C GLN A 231 -0.08 -1.03 13.66
N GLY A 232 -1.01 -1.17 12.73
CA GLY A 232 -1.81 -0.08 12.19
C GLY A 232 -3.28 -0.46 12.05
N TYR A 233 -4.02 0.43 11.42
CA TYR A 233 -5.45 0.26 11.16
C TYR A 233 -5.82 0.73 9.76
N VAL A 234 -6.80 0.04 9.18
CA VAL A 234 -7.64 0.59 8.11
C VAL A 234 -8.58 1.61 8.75
N ILE A 235 -8.61 2.84 8.24
CA ILE A 235 -9.46 3.92 8.76
C ILE A 235 -10.58 4.33 7.79
N GLY A 236 -10.75 3.58 6.70
CA GLY A 236 -11.81 3.79 5.71
C GLY A 236 -11.39 3.33 4.32
N SER A 237 -12.25 3.58 3.34
CA SER A 237 -11.87 3.46 1.94
C SER A 237 -10.79 4.49 1.60
N GLY A 238 -9.84 4.07 0.77
CA GLY A 238 -8.87 5.00 0.21
C GLY A 238 -9.52 5.93 -0.80
N THR A 239 -8.85 7.03 -1.12
CA THR A 239 -9.24 7.82 -2.29
C THR A 239 -9.19 6.95 -3.55
N GLN A 240 -10.04 7.23 -4.54
CA GLN A 240 -10.21 6.42 -5.76
C GLN A 240 -10.74 4.99 -5.57
N HIS A 241 -11.28 4.66 -4.38
CA HIS A 241 -12.00 3.40 -4.20
C HIS A 241 -13.19 3.33 -5.17
N VAL A 242 -13.25 2.27 -5.99
CA VAL A 242 -14.39 1.98 -6.88
C VAL A 242 -15.24 0.88 -6.25
N LYS A 243 -16.46 1.25 -5.86
CA LYS A 243 -17.40 0.37 -5.16
C LYS A 243 -17.93 -0.78 -6.02
N ALA A 244 -18.31 -0.50 -7.27
CA ALA A 244 -18.98 -1.46 -8.16
C ALA A 244 -18.20 -1.66 -9.48
N PRO A 245 -16.98 -2.22 -9.43
CA PRO A 245 -16.22 -2.53 -10.64
C PRO A 245 -16.83 -3.75 -11.35
N GLN A 246 -16.56 -3.87 -12.66
CA GLN A 246 -16.77 -5.15 -13.34
C GLN A 246 -15.83 -6.21 -12.75
N ARG A 247 -16.36 -7.41 -12.50
CA ARG A 247 -15.64 -8.53 -11.88
C ARG A 247 -15.70 -9.77 -12.76
N ASN A 248 -14.72 -10.66 -12.59
CA ASN A 248 -14.77 -12.01 -13.14
C ASN A 248 -15.63 -12.94 -12.27
N GLU A 249 -15.70 -14.21 -12.65
CA GLU A 249 -16.52 -15.24 -11.98
C GLU A 249 -16.13 -15.49 -10.51
N ARG A 250 -14.90 -15.12 -10.12
CA ARG A 250 -14.42 -15.21 -8.72
C ARG A 250 -14.71 -13.95 -7.91
N GLY A 251 -15.31 -12.94 -8.52
CA GLY A 251 -15.55 -11.64 -7.89
C GLY A 251 -14.32 -10.73 -7.89
N ILE A 252 -13.27 -11.08 -8.63
CA ILE A 252 -12.07 -10.26 -8.74
C ILE A 252 -12.33 -9.16 -9.78
N PRO A 253 -12.09 -7.88 -9.45
CA PRO A 253 -12.24 -6.77 -10.39
C PRO A 253 -11.38 -6.96 -11.63
N LEU A 254 -11.86 -6.53 -12.79
CA LEU A 254 -11.13 -6.55 -14.07
C LEU A 254 -10.35 -5.25 -14.35
N THR A 255 -10.51 -4.25 -13.49
CA THR A 255 -9.89 -2.92 -13.61
C THR A 255 -9.48 -2.43 -12.22
N PRO A 256 -8.61 -1.41 -12.11
CA PRO A 256 -8.26 -0.84 -10.80
C PRO A 256 -9.52 -0.43 -10.03
N SER A 257 -9.70 -0.91 -8.81
CA SER A 257 -10.93 -0.72 -8.04
C SER A 257 -10.73 -0.26 -6.59
N GLY A 258 -10.84 -1.16 -5.61
CA GLY A 258 -10.85 -0.86 -4.20
C GLY A 258 -9.49 -0.37 -3.70
N THR A 259 -9.50 0.57 -2.76
CA THR A 259 -8.30 1.07 -2.08
C THR A 259 -8.60 1.26 -0.60
N LEU A 260 -7.56 1.32 0.23
CA LEU A 260 -7.67 1.49 1.68
C LEU A 260 -7.00 2.78 2.15
N MET A 261 -7.62 3.47 3.11
CA MET A 261 -6.97 4.53 3.88
C MET A 261 -6.34 3.91 5.14
N LEU A 262 -5.06 4.19 5.38
CA LEU A 262 -4.29 3.52 6.43
C LEU A 262 -3.68 4.51 7.41
N LYS A 263 -3.61 4.09 8.68
CA LYS A 263 -2.93 4.80 9.77
C LYS A 263 -2.05 3.85 10.58
N ALA A 264 -0.84 4.28 10.91
CA ALA A 264 -0.04 3.71 12.02
C ALA A 264 0.92 4.77 12.57
N ASP A 265 1.37 4.59 13.80
CA ASP A 265 2.39 5.46 14.37
C ASP A 265 3.75 5.10 13.76
N LEU A 266 4.63 6.08 13.53
CA LEU A 266 5.96 5.81 12.99
C LEU A 266 6.86 5.11 14.02
N GLU A 267 6.60 5.32 15.30
CA GLU A 267 7.31 4.61 16.37
C GLU A 267 7.06 3.09 16.24
N GLY A 268 8.14 2.32 16.24
CA GLY A 268 8.10 0.87 16.05
C GLY A 268 8.05 0.42 14.58
N MET A 269 8.02 1.33 13.61
CA MET A 269 8.24 0.96 12.20
C MET A 269 9.68 0.49 11.98
N ASP A 270 9.85 -0.37 10.99
CA ASP A 270 11.12 -0.97 10.61
C ASP A 270 11.48 -0.52 9.18
N PRO A 271 12.65 0.10 8.96
CA PRO A 271 13.06 0.60 7.64
C PRO A 271 13.18 -0.52 6.58
N ARG A 272 13.17 -1.79 6.99
CA ARG A 272 13.03 -2.91 6.07
C ARG A 272 11.72 -2.85 5.25
N TYR A 273 10.63 -2.34 5.83
CA TYR A 273 9.30 -2.33 5.22
C TYR A 273 8.82 -0.94 4.80
N PHE A 274 9.71 0.05 4.75
CA PHE A 274 9.44 1.36 4.14
C PHE A 274 10.70 1.89 3.46
N ARG A 275 10.62 2.23 2.17
CA ARG A 275 11.78 2.70 1.40
C ARG A 275 11.41 3.88 0.51
N GLY A 276 12.14 4.99 0.62
CA GLY A 276 12.06 6.10 -0.31
C GLY A 276 12.58 5.67 -1.67
N LEU A 277 11.90 6.13 -2.74
CA LEU A 277 12.22 5.78 -4.11
C LEU A 277 12.29 7.03 -4.98
N SER A 278 13.11 6.96 -6.03
CA SER A 278 13.21 7.96 -7.09
C SER A 278 12.85 7.32 -8.43
N PHE A 279 11.78 7.80 -9.07
CA PHE A 279 11.41 7.40 -10.42
C PHE A 279 11.83 8.49 -11.40
N PRO A 280 12.87 8.25 -12.22
CA PRO A 280 13.35 9.25 -13.17
C PRO A 280 12.22 9.73 -14.08
N GLY A 281 12.14 11.04 -14.30
CA GLY A 281 11.12 11.67 -15.15
C GLY A 281 9.72 11.78 -14.51
N TYR A 282 9.43 11.05 -13.44
CA TYR A 282 8.13 11.05 -12.78
C TYR A 282 8.12 11.77 -11.43
N GLY A 283 8.97 11.38 -10.47
CA GLY A 283 8.93 11.93 -9.12
C GLY A 283 9.60 11.03 -8.08
N CYS A 284 9.72 11.54 -6.85
CA CYS A 284 9.99 10.69 -5.69
C CYS A 284 8.71 10.00 -5.21
N THR A 285 8.85 8.88 -4.50
CA THR A 285 7.75 8.13 -3.90
C THR A 285 8.29 7.26 -2.76
N ALA A 286 7.50 6.31 -2.27
CA ALA A 286 7.98 5.29 -1.34
C ALA A 286 7.34 3.92 -1.62
N SER A 287 8.11 2.86 -1.41
CA SER A 287 7.55 1.51 -1.23
C SER A 287 7.10 1.33 0.22
N VAL A 288 5.86 0.87 0.38
CA VAL A 288 5.19 0.71 1.68
C VAL A 288 4.81 -0.75 1.86
N GLY A 289 5.19 -1.32 3.01
CA GLY A 289 4.83 -2.68 3.40
C GLY A 289 3.52 -2.73 4.15
N VAL A 290 2.55 -3.49 3.64
CA VAL A 290 1.25 -3.69 4.30
C VAL A 290 0.92 -5.17 4.36
N GLY A 291 0.54 -5.65 5.53
CA GLY A 291 0.03 -7.00 5.73
C GLY A 291 -1.33 -6.97 6.41
N ILE A 292 -2.28 -7.77 5.90
CA ILE A 292 -3.65 -7.81 6.45
C ILE A 292 -4.02 -9.26 6.75
N PRO A 293 -4.42 -9.60 7.97
CA PRO A 293 -4.92 -10.92 8.27
C PRO A 293 -6.38 -11.05 7.85
N ILE A 294 -6.68 -12.09 7.07
CA ILE A 294 -8.03 -12.41 6.62
C ILE A 294 -8.56 -13.56 7.50
N PRO A 295 -9.55 -13.32 8.36
CA PRO A 295 -10.15 -14.38 9.15
C PRO A 295 -10.97 -15.30 8.23
N VAL A 296 -10.74 -16.61 8.34
CA VAL A 296 -11.51 -17.60 7.58
C VAL A 296 -12.79 -17.91 8.34
N LEU A 297 -13.81 -17.07 8.13
CA LEU A 297 -15.08 -17.17 8.85
C LEU A 297 -15.96 -18.33 8.38
N ASN A 298 -15.82 -18.73 7.12
CA ASN A 298 -16.65 -19.75 6.46
C ASN A 298 -15.98 -20.21 5.16
N GLU A 299 -16.60 -21.17 4.46
CA GLU A 299 -16.11 -21.70 3.19
C GLU A 299 -16.11 -20.69 2.04
N GLU A 300 -16.83 -19.56 2.14
CA GLU A 300 -16.76 -18.49 1.15
C GLU A 300 -15.47 -17.66 1.32
N MET A 301 -15.08 -17.35 2.57
CA MET A 301 -13.79 -16.71 2.83
C MET A 301 -12.61 -17.64 2.48
N ALA A 302 -12.73 -18.95 2.73
CA ALA A 302 -11.73 -19.91 2.27
C ALA A 302 -11.63 -19.95 0.73
N TRP A 303 -12.76 -19.86 0.01
CA TRP A 303 -12.76 -19.76 -1.45
C TRP A 303 -12.04 -18.50 -1.95
N PHE A 304 -12.31 -17.33 -1.35
CA PHE A 304 -11.67 -16.08 -1.76
C PHE A 304 -10.17 -16.06 -1.47
N THR A 305 -9.76 -16.57 -0.31
CA THR A 305 -8.35 -16.65 0.09
C THR A 305 -7.57 -17.73 -0.67
N GLY A 306 -8.26 -18.64 -1.37
CA GLY A 306 -7.66 -19.60 -2.30
C GLY A 306 -7.47 -19.06 -3.73
N VAL A 307 -7.38 -17.74 -3.91
CA VAL A 307 -7.14 -17.11 -5.22
C VAL A 307 -5.70 -17.34 -5.69
N SER A 308 -5.54 -17.85 -6.92
CA SER A 308 -4.23 -18.03 -7.54
C SER A 308 -3.88 -16.90 -8.51
N ASP A 309 -2.62 -16.79 -8.92
CA ASP A 309 -2.22 -15.80 -9.93
C ASP A 309 -2.90 -16.02 -11.30
N ALA A 310 -3.28 -17.26 -11.64
CA ALA A 310 -4.02 -17.57 -12.87
C ALA A 310 -5.45 -17.02 -12.85
N ASP A 311 -6.02 -16.80 -11.67
CA ASP A 311 -7.37 -16.26 -11.48
C ASP A 311 -7.46 -14.73 -11.63
N ILE A 312 -6.32 -14.03 -11.55
CA ILE A 312 -6.25 -12.57 -11.47
C ILE A 312 -5.97 -12.01 -12.85
N GLN A 313 -6.98 -11.39 -13.47
CA GLN A 313 -6.86 -10.74 -14.78
C GLN A 313 -6.55 -9.25 -14.62
N MET A 314 -5.50 -8.77 -15.28
CA MET A 314 -5.10 -7.37 -15.31
C MET A 314 -5.32 -6.76 -16.70
N PRO A 315 -5.88 -5.53 -16.80
CA PRO A 315 -6.01 -4.83 -18.06
C PRO A 315 -4.66 -4.27 -18.51
N VAL A 316 -4.31 -4.54 -19.76
CA VAL A 316 -3.18 -3.91 -20.45
C VAL A 316 -3.63 -2.56 -21.01
N LYS A 317 -2.89 -1.49 -20.69
CA LYS A 317 -3.18 -0.11 -21.09
C LYS A 317 -1.97 0.54 -21.77
N ASP A 318 -2.22 1.36 -22.79
CA ASP A 318 -1.18 2.23 -23.34
C ASP A 318 -0.99 3.48 -22.47
N TYR A 319 0.22 3.64 -21.96
CA TYR A 319 0.63 4.81 -21.17
C TYR A 319 1.26 5.92 -22.02
N GLY A 320 1.51 5.65 -23.30
CA GLY A 320 2.13 6.62 -24.21
C GLY A 320 1.15 7.66 -24.73
N TYR A 321 -0.04 7.24 -25.17
CA TYR A 321 -1.09 8.12 -25.67
C TYR A 321 -2.39 7.98 -24.89
N ASP A 322 -2.90 6.77 -24.67
CA ASP A 322 -4.26 6.59 -24.14
C ASP A 322 -4.40 7.11 -22.70
N TYR A 323 -3.58 6.60 -21.78
CA TYR A 323 -3.62 6.98 -20.36
C TYR A 323 -3.51 8.49 -20.12
N PRO A 324 -2.51 9.23 -20.65
CA PRO A 324 -2.40 10.67 -20.42
C PRO A 324 -3.54 11.49 -21.04
N ASN A 325 -4.25 10.95 -22.04
CA ASN A 325 -5.42 11.60 -22.64
C ASN A 325 -6.76 11.11 -22.07
N GLY A 326 -6.73 10.27 -21.01
CA GLY A 326 -7.94 9.76 -20.37
C GLY A 326 -8.74 8.77 -21.22
N VAL A 327 -8.10 8.15 -22.22
CA VAL A 327 -8.74 7.16 -23.08
C VAL A 327 -8.84 5.82 -22.34
N GLY A 328 -10.07 5.33 -22.17
CA GLY A 328 -10.38 4.11 -21.41
C GLY A 328 -10.12 2.79 -22.14
N GLN A 329 -9.46 2.79 -23.30
CA GLN A 329 -9.24 1.60 -24.12
C GLN A 329 -8.44 0.53 -23.34
N VAL A 330 -8.87 -0.73 -23.42
CA VAL A 330 -8.10 -1.89 -22.92
C VAL A 330 -7.52 -2.60 -24.14
N LEU A 331 -6.21 -2.85 -24.16
CA LEU A 331 -5.56 -3.53 -25.28
C LEU A 331 -5.75 -5.05 -25.20
N ALA A 332 -5.66 -5.60 -23.98
CA ALA A 332 -5.86 -7.01 -23.67
C ALA A 332 -6.11 -7.18 -22.16
N HIS A 333 -6.55 -8.36 -21.74
CA HIS A 333 -6.41 -8.82 -20.36
C HIS A 333 -5.39 -9.93 -20.33
N VAL A 334 -4.49 -9.89 -19.35
CA VAL A 334 -3.48 -10.92 -19.08
C VAL A 334 -3.57 -11.35 -17.62
N THR A 335 -3.20 -12.58 -17.30
CA THR A 335 -3.22 -13.06 -15.92
C THR A 335 -1.97 -12.64 -15.14
N MET A 336 -2.05 -12.62 -13.81
CA MET A 336 -0.86 -12.44 -12.97
C MET A 336 0.16 -13.57 -13.16
N GLU A 337 -0.29 -14.78 -13.50
CA GLU A 337 0.60 -15.92 -13.80
C GLU A 337 1.43 -15.64 -15.05
N GLU A 338 0.79 -15.20 -16.14
CA GLU A 338 1.48 -14.79 -17.36
C GLU A 338 2.46 -13.65 -17.08
N LEU A 339 2.03 -12.63 -16.33
CA LEU A 339 2.90 -11.51 -15.96
C LEU A 339 4.12 -11.94 -15.14
N LYS A 340 3.96 -12.90 -14.22
CA LYS A 340 5.05 -13.44 -13.40
C LYS A 340 5.97 -14.39 -14.17
N SER A 341 5.54 -14.95 -15.30
CA SER A 341 6.38 -15.78 -16.17
C SER A 341 7.56 -15.01 -16.78
N GLY A 342 7.44 -13.68 -16.86
CA GLY A 342 8.46 -12.78 -17.40
C GLY A 342 8.16 -12.26 -18.81
N GLU A 343 7.12 -12.76 -19.46
CA GLU A 343 6.74 -12.37 -20.83
C GLU A 343 5.22 -12.52 -21.06
N ILE A 344 4.66 -11.63 -21.88
CA ILE A 344 3.26 -11.70 -22.35
C ILE A 344 3.20 -11.42 -23.85
N THR A 345 2.19 -11.97 -24.53
CA THR A 345 1.94 -11.70 -25.94
C THR A 345 0.80 -10.70 -26.11
N ILE A 346 1.06 -9.57 -26.76
CA ILE A 346 0.04 -8.56 -27.12
C ILE A 346 0.18 -8.25 -28.60
N ASN A 347 -0.94 -8.31 -29.35
CA ASN A 347 -0.96 -8.07 -30.81
C ASN A 347 0.05 -8.95 -31.58
N GLY A 348 0.22 -10.21 -31.16
CA GLY A 348 1.16 -11.15 -31.79
C GLY A 348 2.64 -10.85 -31.53
N LYS A 349 2.94 -9.97 -30.56
CA LYS A 349 4.30 -9.61 -30.16
C LYS A 349 4.54 -10.00 -28.70
N ASP A 350 5.66 -10.65 -28.46
CA ASP A 350 6.12 -10.99 -27.13
C ASP A 350 6.82 -9.80 -26.47
N ILE A 351 6.44 -9.53 -25.22
CA ILE A 351 6.81 -8.33 -24.49
C ILE A 351 7.29 -8.76 -23.10
N PRO A 352 8.54 -8.44 -22.73
CA PRO A 352 9.05 -8.77 -21.40
C PRO A 352 8.31 -7.97 -20.33
N THR A 353 7.98 -8.61 -19.23
CA THR A 353 7.25 -8.02 -18.11
C THR A 353 8.21 -7.59 -16.99
N VAL A 354 7.86 -6.53 -16.27
CA VAL A 354 8.67 -6.00 -15.17
C VAL A 354 7.78 -5.71 -13.96
N PRO A 355 7.98 -6.41 -12.83
CA PRO A 355 7.22 -6.15 -11.61
C PRO A 355 7.73 -4.89 -10.89
N MET A 356 6.82 -4.03 -10.47
CA MET A 356 7.09 -2.89 -9.59
C MET A 356 6.97 -3.28 -8.10
N THR A 357 6.17 -4.31 -7.80
CA THR A 357 5.97 -4.85 -6.46
C THR A 357 7.03 -5.91 -6.18
N SER A 358 7.65 -5.87 -4.99
CA SER A 358 8.58 -6.95 -4.58
C SER A 358 7.79 -8.11 -3.99
N TYR A 359 7.72 -9.22 -4.74
CA TYR A 359 7.05 -10.44 -4.26
C TYR A 359 7.74 -11.01 -3.02
N VAL A 360 9.07 -11.05 -3.02
CA VAL A 360 9.87 -11.56 -1.88
C VAL A 360 9.57 -10.80 -0.60
N MET A 361 9.52 -9.46 -0.67
CA MET A 361 9.18 -8.65 0.50
C MET A 361 7.70 -8.79 0.89
N SER A 362 6.81 -9.00 -0.07
CA SER A 362 5.38 -9.22 0.18
C SER A 362 5.15 -10.54 0.93
N LEU A 363 5.84 -11.61 0.54
CA LEU A 363 5.82 -12.91 1.22
C LEU A 363 6.38 -12.79 2.63
N GLU A 364 7.51 -12.11 2.79
CA GLU A 364 8.10 -11.90 4.11
C GLU A 364 7.16 -11.14 5.06
N ILE A 365 6.43 -10.13 4.56
CA ILE A 365 5.42 -9.42 5.36
C ILE A 365 4.30 -10.37 5.79
N ALA A 366 3.81 -11.22 4.88
CA ALA A 366 2.79 -12.21 5.22
C ALA A 366 3.30 -13.19 6.30
N ASP A 367 4.52 -13.70 6.16
CA ASP A 367 5.15 -14.61 7.12
C ASP A 367 5.44 -13.94 8.48
N LYS A 368 5.84 -12.67 8.48
CA LYS A 368 6.04 -11.91 9.73
C LYS A 368 4.73 -11.69 10.47
N LEU A 369 3.67 -11.33 9.74
CA LEU A 369 2.34 -11.21 10.31
C LEU A 369 1.82 -12.56 10.81
N LYS A 370 2.05 -13.65 10.07
CA LYS A 370 1.75 -15.03 10.50
C LYS A 370 2.43 -15.32 11.83
N SER A 371 3.72 -15.05 11.94
CA SER A 371 4.46 -15.26 13.19
C SER A 371 3.91 -14.46 14.37
N TRP A 372 3.51 -13.20 14.18
CA TRP A 372 2.93 -12.40 15.26
C TRP A 372 1.61 -12.98 15.77
N ILE A 373 0.79 -13.50 14.87
CA ILE A 373 -0.50 -14.13 15.21
C ILE A 373 -0.28 -15.47 15.91
N GLU A 374 0.60 -16.32 15.40
CA GLU A 374 0.94 -17.61 16.02
C GLU A 374 1.50 -17.45 17.45
N LYS A 375 2.27 -16.38 17.70
CA LYS A 375 2.79 -16.03 19.03
C LYS A 375 1.77 -15.37 19.95
N GLY A 376 0.59 -15.01 19.45
CA GLY A 376 -0.42 -14.27 20.20
C GLY A 376 -0.10 -12.79 20.44
N GLU A 377 0.91 -12.25 19.75
CA GLU A 377 1.33 -10.84 19.80
C GLU A 377 0.40 -9.94 18.96
N PHE A 378 -0.36 -10.55 18.05
CA PHE A 378 -1.33 -9.88 17.20
C PHE A 378 -2.69 -10.57 17.26
N LEU A 379 -3.71 -9.82 17.69
CA LEU A 379 -5.11 -10.26 17.68
C LEU A 379 -5.88 -9.52 16.59
N LEU A 380 -6.81 -10.23 15.96
CA LEU A 380 -7.70 -9.69 14.94
C LEU A 380 -8.70 -8.70 15.56
N SER A 381 -9.16 -7.74 14.77
CA SER A 381 -10.26 -6.85 15.13
C SER A 381 -11.44 -7.02 14.18
N GLU A 382 -12.64 -6.77 14.70
CA GLU A 382 -13.83 -6.63 13.87
C GLU A 382 -13.86 -5.23 13.24
N PRO A 383 -14.27 -5.09 11.97
CA PRO A 383 -14.50 -3.78 11.38
C PRO A 383 -15.67 -3.09 12.11
N VAL A 384 -15.44 -1.84 12.52
CA VAL A 384 -16.44 -0.96 13.13
C VAL A 384 -17.43 -0.45 12.08
N ASP A 385 -16.94 -0.23 10.86
CA ASP A 385 -17.77 0.11 9.70
C ASP A 385 -17.25 -0.60 8.45
N LYS A 386 -18.18 -0.93 7.54
CA LYS A 386 -17.86 -1.63 6.30
C LYS A 386 -17.37 -0.65 5.25
N ILE A 387 -16.42 -1.10 4.43
CA ILE A 387 -16.15 -0.42 3.17
C ILE A 387 -17.06 -1.05 2.12
N GLU A 388 -17.88 -0.22 1.48
CA GLU A 388 -18.84 -0.71 0.48
C GLU A 388 -18.11 -1.31 -0.73
N SER A 389 -18.49 -2.52 -1.14
CA SER A 389 -17.96 -3.17 -2.33
C SER A 389 -19.03 -4.12 -2.88
N GLU A 390 -19.46 -3.88 -4.11
CA GLU A 390 -20.51 -4.63 -4.81
C GLU A 390 -19.95 -5.63 -5.80
#